data_AF-A0A963CL51-F1
#
_entry.id   AF-A0A963CL51-F1
#
_cell.length_a   1.000
_cell.length_b   1.000
_cell.length_c   1.000
_cell.angle_alpha   90.00
_cell.angle_beta   90.00
_cell.angle_gamma   90.00
#
_symmetry.space_group_name_H-M   'P 1'
#
loop_
_entity.id
_entity.type
_entity.pdbx_description
1 polymer ?
#
loop_
_entity_poly.entity_id
_entity_poly.type
_entity_poly.pdbx_seq_one_letter_code
_entity_poly.pdbx_strand_id
1 'polypeptide(L)'
;MLITAEEISAGLDLAMRSRASLIGGDRIMAMSELSSVGTVLRLAASRGGAARTMLLVDAIVQSRAGEDYAQMLTWFPLLHRSLMTLPRDASVAAADDLIGRAKQIMQGDIEGNAFQSLNEARHMLACDGLAIPLQAALQAQHDLMQQFDGITKKSAYDLLIDALQKALKFVLGRNGS
;
A
#
# COMPACT_ATOMS: atom_id res chain seq x y z
N MET A 1 -9.81 3.26 4.69
CA MET A 1 -9.94 1.92 4.05
C MET A 1 -10.93 1.89 2.90
N LEU A 2 -12.09 2.57 2.99
CA LEU A 2 -13.12 2.58 1.93
C LEU A 2 -12.58 2.90 0.53
N ILE A 3 -11.80 3.99 0.39
CA ILE A 3 -11.20 4.42 -0.89
C ILE A 3 -10.31 3.33 -1.50
N THR A 4 -9.52 2.64 -0.68
CA THR A 4 -8.64 1.56 -1.15
C THR A 4 -9.44 0.31 -1.53
N ALA A 5 -10.56 0.03 -0.84
CA ALA A 5 -11.48 -1.04 -1.21
C ALA A 5 -12.12 -0.78 -2.58
N GLU A 6 -12.60 0.44 -2.81
CA GLU A 6 -13.19 0.88 -4.08
C GLU A 6 -12.19 0.79 -5.23
N GLU A 7 -10.95 1.25 -5.02
CA GLU A 7 -9.88 1.17 -6.01
C GLU A 7 -9.53 -0.31 -6.32
N ILE A 8 -9.43 -1.19 -5.33
CA ILE A 8 -9.17 -2.63 -5.56
C ILE A 8 -10.36 -3.30 -6.27
N SER A 9 -11.60 -2.98 -5.89
CA SER A 9 -12.81 -3.50 -6.54
C SER A 9 -12.91 -3.06 -8.01
N ALA A 10 -12.61 -1.78 -8.29
CA ALA A 10 -12.55 -1.27 -9.65
C ALA A 10 -11.44 -1.95 -10.47
N GLY A 11 -10.28 -2.21 -9.85
CA GLY A 11 -9.20 -2.99 -10.47
C GLY A 11 -9.61 -4.41 -10.84
N LEU A 12 -10.39 -5.08 -9.97
CA LEU A 12 -10.93 -6.42 -10.24
C LEU A 12 -11.94 -6.43 -11.39
N ASP A 13 -12.88 -5.47 -11.42
CA ASP A 13 -13.84 -5.33 -12.52
C ASP A 13 -13.12 -5.10 -13.86
N LEU A 14 -12.16 -4.17 -13.89
CA LEU A 14 -11.35 -3.89 -15.07
C LEU A 14 -10.55 -5.11 -15.55
N ALA A 15 -9.99 -5.90 -14.62
CA ALA A 15 -9.27 -7.13 -14.98
C ALA A 15 -10.22 -8.19 -15.57
N MET A 16 -11.44 -8.32 -15.05
CA MET A 16 -12.45 -9.22 -15.59
C MET A 16 -12.92 -8.78 -16.98
N ARG A 17 -13.15 -7.48 -17.19
CA ARG A 17 -13.52 -6.91 -18.48
C ARG A 17 -12.41 -7.08 -19.52
N SER A 18 -11.17 -6.78 -19.14
CA SER A 18 -9.99 -6.96 -19.99
C SER A 18 -9.86 -8.41 -20.47
N ARG A 19 -10.06 -9.38 -19.56
CA ARG A 19 -10.13 -10.81 -19.91
C ARG A 19 -11.27 -11.10 -20.89
N ALA A 20 -12.47 -10.56 -20.69
CA ALA A 20 -13.61 -10.76 -21.57
C ALA A 20 -13.36 -10.17 -22.98
N SER A 21 -12.80 -8.97 -23.06
CA SER A 21 -12.40 -8.31 -24.31
C SER A 21 -11.38 -9.14 -25.09
N LEU A 22 -10.37 -9.70 -24.41
CA LEU A 22 -9.40 -10.61 -25.04
C LEU A 22 -10.08 -11.89 -25.56
N ILE A 23 -11.04 -12.45 -24.83
CA ILE A 23 -11.83 -13.62 -25.25
C ILE A 23 -12.67 -13.30 -26.50
N GLY A 24 -13.24 -12.09 -26.56
CA GLY A 24 -14.01 -11.58 -27.69
C GLY A 24 -13.15 -11.18 -28.90
N GLY A 25 -11.83 -11.24 -28.80
CA GLY A 25 -10.90 -10.87 -29.87
C GLY A 25 -10.54 -9.39 -29.93
N ASP A 26 -11.09 -8.55 -29.06
CA ASP A 26 -10.77 -7.12 -28.99
C ASP A 26 -9.53 -6.90 -28.12
N ARG A 27 -8.36 -7.10 -28.73
CA ARG A 27 -7.06 -6.93 -28.06
C ARG A 27 -6.79 -5.49 -27.63
N ILE A 28 -7.24 -4.50 -28.41
CA ILE A 28 -7.00 -3.08 -28.13
C ILE A 28 -7.75 -2.69 -26.85
N MET A 29 -9.03 -3.08 -26.77
CA MET A 29 -9.83 -2.85 -25.56
C MET A 29 -9.25 -3.61 -24.37
N ALA A 30 -8.86 -4.87 -24.54
CA ALA A 30 -8.25 -5.65 -23.47
C ALA A 30 -6.97 -4.99 -22.91
N MET A 31 -6.08 -4.49 -23.77
CA MET A 31 -4.88 -3.74 -23.35
C MET A 31 -5.23 -2.44 -22.62
N SER A 32 -6.19 -1.68 -23.14
CA SER A 32 -6.63 -0.42 -22.53
C SER A 32 -7.20 -0.62 -21.12
N GLU A 33 -8.05 -1.62 -20.96
CA GLU A 33 -8.63 -2.00 -19.66
C GLU A 33 -7.53 -2.50 -18.71
N LEU A 34 -6.58 -3.32 -19.18
CA LEU A 34 -5.46 -3.79 -18.36
C LEU A 34 -4.51 -2.66 -17.92
N SER A 35 -4.26 -1.68 -18.79
CA SER A 35 -3.51 -0.47 -18.44
C SER A 35 -4.23 0.35 -17.36
N SER A 36 -5.57 0.40 -17.44
CA SER A 36 -6.41 1.04 -16.43
C SER A 36 -6.33 0.32 -15.07
N VAL A 37 -6.26 -1.03 -15.05
CA VAL A 37 -5.98 -1.80 -13.83
C VAL A 37 -4.69 -1.31 -13.15
N GLY A 38 -3.59 -1.20 -13.91
CA GLY A 38 -2.31 -0.74 -13.38
C GLY A 38 -2.37 0.68 -12.79
N THR A 39 -3.16 1.58 -13.41
CA THR A 39 -3.38 2.94 -12.90
C THR A 39 -4.13 2.93 -11.57
N VAL A 40 -5.23 2.18 -11.49
CA VAL A 40 -6.04 2.11 -10.26
C VAL A 40 -5.28 1.41 -9.13
N LEU A 41 -4.49 0.38 -9.42
CA LEU A 41 -3.64 -0.28 -8.42
C LEU A 41 -2.56 0.65 -7.86
N ARG A 42 -1.95 1.51 -8.68
CA ARG A 42 -1.01 2.54 -8.22
C ARG A 42 -1.70 3.59 -7.34
N LEU A 43 -2.95 3.94 -7.65
CA LEU A 43 -3.75 4.81 -6.80
C LEU A 43 -4.02 4.15 -5.44
N ALA A 44 -4.44 2.88 -5.44
CA ALA A 44 -4.63 2.09 -4.21
C ALA A 44 -3.37 2.02 -3.34
N ALA A 45 -2.21 1.77 -3.96
CA ALA A 45 -0.93 1.70 -3.26
C ALA A 45 -0.49 3.06 -2.69
N SER A 46 -0.70 4.17 -3.41
CA SER A 46 -0.31 5.52 -2.97
C SER A 46 -1.28 6.15 -1.97
N ARG A 47 -2.56 5.72 -1.98
CA ARG A 47 -3.63 6.24 -1.12
C ARG A 47 -4.02 5.26 -0.01
N GLY A 48 -3.30 4.16 0.13
CA GLY A 48 -3.43 3.26 1.27
C GLY A 48 -3.16 3.98 2.60
N GLY A 49 -3.72 3.46 3.68
CA GLY A 49 -3.49 4.01 5.02
C GLY A 49 -1.99 4.07 5.34
N ALA A 50 -1.27 2.96 5.14
CA ALA A 50 0.15 2.88 5.47
C ALA A 50 1.01 3.82 4.63
N ALA A 51 0.69 4.01 3.35
CA ALA A 51 1.36 5.00 2.50
C ALA A 51 1.22 6.43 3.05
N ARG A 52 0.02 6.81 3.52
CA ARG A 52 -0.17 8.12 4.16
C ARG A 52 0.59 8.24 5.49
N THR A 53 0.63 7.17 6.29
CA THR A 53 1.41 7.13 7.53
C THR A 53 2.91 7.25 7.25
N MET A 54 3.42 6.57 6.23
CA MET A 54 4.81 6.69 5.79
C MET A 54 5.15 8.12 5.34
N LEU A 55 4.25 8.81 4.63
CA LEU A 55 4.47 10.22 4.27
C LEU A 55 4.58 11.14 5.50
N LEU A 56 3.82 10.86 6.56
CA LEU A 56 3.95 11.60 7.82
C LEU A 56 5.30 11.32 8.50
N VAL A 57 5.77 10.07 8.49
CA VAL A 57 7.12 9.71 8.96
C VAL A 57 8.18 10.45 8.15
N ASP A 58 8.08 10.44 6.82
CA ASP A 58 9.01 11.12 5.92
C ASP A 58 9.03 12.63 6.18
N ALA A 59 7.87 13.26 6.41
CA ALA A 59 7.78 14.68 6.76
C ALA A 59 8.49 15.00 8.09
N ILE A 60 8.32 14.16 9.12
CA ILE A 60 9.00 14.31 10.41
C ILE A 60 10.52 14.17 10.22
N VAL A 61 10.98 13.15 9.49
CA VAL A 61 12.40 12.93 9.21
C VAL A 61 13.00 14.10 8.41
N GLN A 62 12.28 14.67 7.45
CA GLN A 62 12.75 15.81 6.65
C GLN A 62 12.79 17.12 7.46
N SER A 63 11.91 17.29 8.45
CA SER A 63 11.92 18.45 9.34
C SER A 63 13.15 18.51 10.25
N ARG A 64 14.02 17.47 10.23
CA ARG A 64 15.32 17.43 10.93
C ARG A 64 16.24 18.61 10.67
N ALA A 65 16.05 19.36 9.58
CA ALA A 65 16.92 20.47 9.21
C ALA A 65 17.04 21.57 10.29
N GLY A 66 16.17 21.55 11.32
CA GLY A 66 16.28 22.42 12.49
C GLY A 66 16.70 21.74 13.81
N GLU A 67 16.90 20.41 13.86
CA GLU A 67 17.12 19.60 15.09
C GLU A 67 16.19 19.89 16.28
N ASP A 68 15.09 20.62 16.05
CA ASP A 68 14.12 20.98 17.07
C ASP A 68 13.16 19.81 17.32
N TYR A 69 13.54 18.94 18.25
CA TYR A 69 12.70 17.83 18.68
C TYR A 69 11.37 18.29 19.28
N ALA A 70 11.29 19.49 19.88
CA ALA A 70 10.02 19.99 20.40
C ALA A 70 9.03 20.23 19.26
N GLN A 71 9.49 20.83 18.16
CA GLN A 71 8.68 21.00 16.95
C GLN A 71 8.29 19.66 16.32
N MET A 72 9.23 18.71 16.22
CA MET A 72 8.95 17.37 15.65
C MET A 72 7.93 16.59 16.48
N LEU A 73 8.02 16.65 17.81
CA LEU A 73 7.11 15.96 18.73
C LEU A 73 5.65 16.40 18.57
N THR A 74 5.39 17.61 18.06
CA THR A 74 4.02 18.07 17.77
C THR A 74 3.29 17.24 16.70
N TRP A 75 4.04 16.54 15.83
CA TRP A 75 3.49 15.70 14.77
C TRP A 75 3.17 14.27 15.22
N PHE A 76 3.73 13.82 16.35
CA PHE A 76 3.55 12.45 16.85
C PHE A 76 2.09 12.08 17.16
N PRO A 77 1.24 12.97 17.73
CA PRO A 77 -0.18 12.67 17.90
C PRO A 77 -0.90 12.41 16.57
N LEU A 78 -0.54 13.13 15.50
CA LEU A 78 -1.09 12.92 14.16
C LEU A 78 -0.60 11.59 13.58
N LEU A 79 0.68 11.28 13.75
CA LEU A 79 1.28 10.02 13.31
C LEU A 79 0.61 8.81 13.99
N HIS A 80 0.43 8.86 15.31
CA HIS A 80 -0.23 7.79 16.06
C HIS A 80 -1.71 7.63 15.67
N ARG A 81 -2.44 8.74 15.48
CA ARG A 81 -3.82 8.67 14.94
C ARG A 81 -3.85 8.04 13.56
N SER A 82 -2.87 8.34 12.70
CA SER A 82 -2.77 7.74 11.36
C SER A 82 -2.54 6.22 11.46
N LEU A 83 -1.61 5.76 12.30
CA LEU A 83 -1.37 4.35 12.61
C LEU A 83 -2.65 3.64 13.08
N MET A 84 -3.47 4.27 13.93
CA MET A 84 -4.71 3.67 14.43
C MET A 84 -5.78 3.46 13.34
N THR A 85 -5.65 4.11 12.18
CA THR A 85 -6.52 3.84 11.02
C THR A 85 -6.07 2.62 10.21
N LEU A 86 -4.90 2.07 10.50
CA LEU A 86 -4.33 0.93 9.80
C LEU A 86 -4.89 -0.38 10.36
N PRO A 87 -4.90 -1.44 9.53
CA PRO A 87 -5.20 -2.76 10.03
C PRO A 87 -4.14 -3.17 11.05
N ARG A 88 -4.54 -3.55 12.27
CA ARG A 88 -3.62 -4.21 13.21
C ARG A 88 -3.13 -5.52 12.59
N ASP A 89 -1.85 -5.53 12.22
CA ASP A 89 -1.05 -6.68 11.83
C ASP A 89 0.33 -6.56 12.49
N ALA A 90 1.20 -7.57 12.30
CA ALA A 90 2.52 -7.59 12.93
C ALA A 90 3.41 -6.41 12.51
N SER A 91 3.31 -6.00 11.24
CA SER A 91 4.09 -4.89 10.69
C SER A 91 3.63 -3.55 11.27
N VAL A 92 2.32 -3.32 11.37
CA VAL A 92 1.75 -2.11 11.98
C VAL A 92 2.05 -2.04 13.48
N ALA A 93 2.00 -3.17 14.20
CA ALA A 93 2.38 -3.22 15.61
C ALA A 93 3.87 -2.87 15.80
N ALA A 94 4.76 -3.47 15.01
CA ALA A 94 6.18 -3.14 15.03
C ALA A 94 6.45 -1.66 14.68
N ALA A 95 5.71 -1.10 13.72
CA ALA A 95 5.81 0.31 13.38
C ALA A 95 5.38 1.23 14.54
N ASP A 96 4.30 0.90 15.25
CA ASP A 96 3.83 1.66 16.42
C ASP A 96 4.87 1.63 17.55
N ASP A 97 5.46 0.46 17.84
CA ASP A 97 6.52 0.32 18.84
C ASP A 97 7.76 1.16 18.50
N LEU A 98 8.21 1.12 17.24
CA LEU A 98 9.35 1.90 16.76
C LEU A 98 9.08 3.40 16.79
N ILE A 99 7.85 3.83 16.48
CA ILE A 99 7.42 5.23 16.60
C ILE A 99 7.36 5.65 18.07
N GLY A 100 6.85 4.80 18.96
CA GLY A 100 6.87 5.03 20.41
C GLY A 100 8.29 5.20 20.93
N ARG A 101 9.23 4.34 20.50
CA ARG A 101 10.65 4.44 20.83
C ARG A 101 11.27 5.73 20.31
N ALA A 102 11.01 6.11 19.06
CA ALA A 102 11.48 7.38 18.50
C ALA A 102 11.01 8.58 19.32
N LYS A 103 9.76 8.55 19.78
CA LYS A 103 9.18 9.58 20.64
C LYS A 103 9.94 9.69 21.97
N GLN A 104 10.15 8.56 22.65
CA GLN A 104 10.88 8.51 23.92
C GLN A 104 12.31 9.03 23.78
N ILE A 105 13.01 8.71 22.68
CA ILE A 105 14.34 9.24 22.39
C ILE A 105 14.29 10.77 22.22
N MET A 106 13.34 11.29 21.44
CA MET A 106 13.19 12.75 21.23
C MET A 106 12.77 13.50 22.49
N GLN A 107 12.09 12.83 23.44
CA GLN A 107 11.74 13.40 24.75
C GLN A 107 12.91 13.36 25.76
N GLY A 108 13.99 12.64 25.45
CA GLY A 108 15.11 12.42 26.35
C GLY A 108 14.88 11.33 27.39
N ASP A 109 13.81 10.54 27.25
CA ASP A 109 13.46 9.47 28.20
C ASP A 109 14.39 8.25 28.07
N ILE A 110 14.93 8.01 26.86
CA ILE A 110 15.86 6.92 26.56
C ILE A 110 16.94 7.38 25.57
N GLU A 111 18.10 6.73 25.59
CA GLU A 111 19.17 6.96 24.61
C GLU A 111 18.90 6.25 23.27
N GLY A 112 19.43 6.82 22.18
CA GLY A 112 19.44 6.18 20.87
C GLY A 112 19.31 7.15 19.70
N ASN A 113 19.03 6.62 18.53
CA ASN A 113 18.77 7.39 17.32
C ASN A 113 17.28 7.33 16.95
N ALA A 114 16.57 8.45 17.20
CA ALA A 114 15.15 8.55 16.91
C ALA A 114 14.85 8.39 15.41
N PHE A 115 15.71 8.94 14.54
CA PHE A 115 15.54 8.85 13.09
C PHE A 115 15.77 7.45 12.55
N GLN A 116 16.68 6.68 13.16
CA GLN A 116 16.81 5.26 12.83
C GLN A 116 15.50 4.52 13.14
N SER A 117 14.93 4.74 14.32
CA SER A 117 13.66 4.11 14.72
C SER A 117 12.51 4.52 13.79
N LEU A 118 12.43 5.79 13.39
CA LEU A 118 11.44 6.27 12.40
C LEU A 118 11.63 5.62 11.02
N ASN A 119 12.87 5.49 10.54
CA ASN A 119 13.15 4.84 9.26
C ASN A 119 12.82 3.34 9.27
N GLU A 120 13.07 2.66 10.38
CA GLU A 120 12.66 1.27 10.56
C GLU A 120 11.13 1.13 10.61
N ALA A 121 10.42 2.04 11.30
CA ALA A 121 8.96 2.06 11.32
C ALA A 121 8.37 2.25 9.92
N ARG A 122 8.96 3.16 9.13
CA ARG A 122 8.62 3.35 7.72
C ARG A 122 8.80 2.06 6.92
N HIS A 123 9.88 1.32 7.15
CA HIS A 123 10.09 0.04 6.48
C HIS A 123 9.03 -0.99 6.85
N MET A 124 8.63 -1.07 8.13
CA MET A 124 7.55 -1.96 8.56
C MET A 124 6.21 -1.61 7.88
N LEU A 125 5.87 -0.33 7.78
CA LEU A 125 4.67 0.13 7.09
C LEU A 125 4.66 -0.18 5.59
N ALA A 126 5.82 -0.25 4.96
CA ALA A 126 5.95 -0.69 3.56
C ALA A 126 5.71 -2.21 3.38
N CYS A 127 5.79 -2.96 4.47
CA CYS A 127 5.56 -4.40 4.55
C CYS A 127 4.20 -4.72 5.21
N ASP A 128 3.25 -3.79 5.19
CA ASP A 128 1.91 -4.05 5.75
C ASP A 128 1.18 -5.15 4.96
N GLY A 129 0.20 -5.79 5.60
CA GLY A 129 -0.49 -6.94 5.01
C GLY A 129 -1.25 -6.65 3.71
N LEU A 130 -1.45 -5.37 3.36
CA LEU A 130 -2.08 -4.93 2.12
C LEU A 130 -1.06 -4.63 1.01
N ALA A 131 0.12 -4.13 1.36
CA ALA A 131 1.18 -3.79 0.41
C ALA A 131 1.64 -5.01 -0.36
N ILE A 132 1.76 -6.17 0.29
CA ILE A 132 2.18 -7.42 -0.33
C ILE A 132 1.23 -7.85 -1.47
N PRO A 133 -0.09 -8.04 -1.24
CA PRO A 133 -1.00 -8.42 -2.31
C PRO A 133 -1.18 -7.31 -3.36
N LEU A 134 -1.06 -6.03 -3.02
CA LEU A 134 -1.07 -4.93 -4.00
C LEU A 134 0.16 -4.94 -4.91
N GLN A 135 1.36 -5.18 -4.38
CA GLN A 135 2.58 -5.31 -5.17
C GLN A 135 2.52 -6.54 -6.07
N ALA A 136 2.00 -7.67 -5.57
CA ALA A 136 1.78 -8.86 -6.38
C ALA A 136 0.81 -8.59 -7.55
N ALA A 137 -0.28 -7.84 -7.31
CA ALA A 137 -1.22 -7.44 -8.36
C ALA A 137 -0.57 -6.50 -9.38
N LEU A 138 0.25 -5.53 -8.95
CA LEU A 138 1.00 -4.64 -9.84
C LEU A 138 2.00 -5.41 -10.72
N GLN A 139 2.73 -6.35 -10.13
CA GLN A 139 3.68 -7.18 -10.87
C GLN A 139 2.95 -8.08 -11.88
N ALA A 140 1.88 -8.77 -11.46
CA ALA A 140 1.09 -9.61 -12.35
C ALA A 140 0.47 -8.81 -13.51
N GLN A 141 0.01 -7.58 -13.26
CA GLN A 141 -0.48 -6.67 -14.29
C GLN A 141 0.63 -6.28 -15.28
N HIS A 142 1.83 -5.95 -14.78
CA HIS A 142 2.97 -5.60 -15.63
C HIS A 142 3.39 -6.78 -16.51
N ASP A 143 3.56 -7.96 -15.92
CA ASP A 143 3.94 -9.18 -16.65
C ASP A 143 2.90 -9.54 -17.71
N LEU A 144 1.61 -9.37 -17.40
CA LEU A 144 0.54 -9.59 -18.35
C LEU A 144 0.58 -8.58 -19.51
N MET A 145 0.86 -7.30 -19.24
CA MET A 145 1.05 -6.28 -20.28
C MET A 145 2.21 -6.62 -21.22
N GLN A 146 3.32 -7.16 -20.71
CA GLN A 146 4.45 -7.59 -21.56
C GLN A 146 4.07 -8.78 -22.47
N GLN A 147 3.13 -9.62 -22.05
CA GLN A 147 2.65 -10.76 -22.84
C GLN A 147 1.64 -10.37 -23.93
N PHE A 148 1.14 -9.13 -23.93
CA PHE A 148 0.16 -8.65 -24.92
C PHE A 148 0.74 -8.46 -26.32
N ASP A 149 2.06 -8.29 -26.42
CA ASP A 149 2.79 -8.25 -27.69
C ASP A 149 2.89 -9.64 -28.38
N GLY A 150 2.37 -10.70 -27.74
CA GLY A 150 2.38 -12.08 -28.24
C GLY A 150 1.00 -12.78 -28.22
N ILE A 151 0.99 -14.11 -28.03
CA ILE A 151 -0.25 -14.89 -27.83
C ILE A 151 -0.55 -14.96 -26.34
N THR A 152 -1.29 -13.98 -25.82
CA THR A 152 -1.75 -13.96 -24.43
C THR A 152 -2.82 -15.03 -24.22
N LYS A 153 -2.57 -15.96 -23.31
CA LYS A 153 -3.58 -16.98 -22.91
C LYS A 153 -4.54 -16.38 -21.89
N LYS A 154 -5.79 -16.85 -21.89
CA LYS A 154 -6.81 -16.44 -20.89
C LYS A 154 -6.36 -16.70 -19.45
N SER A 155 -5.61 -17.78 -19.23
CA SER A 155 -5.04 -18.15 -17.92
C SER A 155 -3.96 -17.18 -17.42
N ALA A 156 -3.44 -16.30 -18.28
CA ALA A 156 -2.45 -15.30 -17.88
C ALA A 156 -3.05 -14.24 -16.91
N TYR A 157 -4.39 -14.12 -16.85
CA TYR A 157 -5.08 -13.26 -15.89
C TYR A 157 -5.23 -13.85 -14.50
N ASP A 158 -5.07 -15.17 -14.33
CA ASP A 158 -5.46 -15.83 -13.09
C ASP A 158 -4.59 -15.35 -11.90
N LEU A 159 -3.30 -15.07 -12.14
CA LEU A 159 -2.40 -14.48 -11.13
C LEU A 159 -2.83 -13.08 -10.70
N LEU A 160 -3.23 -12.24 -11.65
CA LEU A 160 -3.70 -10.87 -11.39
C LEU A 160 -5.01 -10.90 -10.59
N ILE A 161 -5.97 -11.74 -11.01
CA ILE A 161 -7.27 -11.87 -10.36
C ILE A 161 -7.12 -12.42 -8.93
N ASP A 162 -6.30 -13.45 -8.73
CA ASP A 162 -6.05 -14.01 -7.40
C ASP A 162 -5.39 -12.97 -6.45
N ALA A 163 -4.42 -12.20 -6.96
CA ALA A 163 -3.78 -11.14 -6.18
C ALA A 163 -4.79 -10.03 -5.79
N LEU A 164 -5.63 -9.59 -6.73
CA LEU A 164 -6.71 -8.62 -6.47
C LEU A 164 -7.73 -9.14 -5.45
N GLN A 165 -8.11 -10.41 -5.55
CA GLN A 165 -9.02 -11.05 -4.59
C GLN A 165 -8.40 -11.15 -3.19
N LYS A 166 -7.10 -11.46 -3.09
CA LYS A 166 -6.38 -11.45 -1.80
C LYS A 166 -6.31 -10.05 -1.19
N ALA A 167 -5.99 -9.04 -2.00
CA ALA A 167 -5.99 -7.64 -1.55
C ALA A 167 -7.39 -7.22 -1.07
N LEU A 168 -8.44 -7.57 -1.83
CA LEU A 168 -9.82 -7.24 -1.47
C LEU A 168 -10.27 -7.98 -0.22
N LYS A 169 -9.94 -9.27 -0.07
CA LYS A 169 -10.21 -10.04 1.16
C LYS A 169 -9.52 -9.44 2.37
N PHE A 170 -8.28 -8.96 2.24
CA PHE A 170 -7.59 -8.28 3.34
C PHE A 170 -8.33 -7.01 3.77
N VAL A 171 -8.81 -6.22 2.81
CA VAL A 171 -9.55 -4.97 3.10
C VAL A 171 -10.97 -5.24 3.62
N LEU A 172 -11.69 -6.23 3.06
CA LEU A 172 -13.09 -6.55 3.39
C LEU A 172 -13.24 -7.47 4.60
N GLY A 173 -12.29 -8.37 4.84
CA GLY A 173 -12.29 -9.31 5.97
C GLY A 173 -12.23 -8.64 7.34
N ARG A 174 -12.21 -7.30 7.39
CA ARG A 174 -12.29 -6.49 8.60
C ARG A 174 -13.59 -5.72 8.77
N ASN A 175 -14.60 -5.86 7.89
CA ASN A 175 -15.94 -5.30 8.13
C ASN A 175 -16.82 -6.21 9.03
N GLY A 176 -16.26 -7.28 9.60
CA GLY A 176 -16.96 -8.18 10.53
C GLY A 176 -16.02 -8.70 11.63
N SER A 177 -15.62 -7.83 12.56
CA SER A 177 -15.23 -8.22 13.93
C SER A 177 -15.43 -7.02 14.86
#